data_AF-A0A2V8BZS8-F1
#
_entry.id   AF-A0A2V8BZS8-F1
#
_cell.length_a   1.000
_cell.length_b   1.000
_cell.length_c   1.000
_cell.angle_alpha   90.00
_cell.angle_beta   90.00
_cell.angle_gamma   90.00
#
_symmetry.space_group_name_H-M   'P 1'
#
loop_
_entity.id
_entity.type
_entity.pdbx_description
1 polymer ?
#
loop_
_entity_poly.entity_id
_entity_poly.type
_entity_poly.pdbx_seq_one_letter_code
_entity_poly.pdbx_strand_id
1 'polypeptide(L)'
;MRRFGLGLAGRHVLVAADHDGSIRRERCAYDPRANARGRGPRGSNRPERLDVPDDRARSIDERRHGRSQAGCISGSPASIPGTILAQDFDNGGESVAYHDTTPGNSGGAYRSTDVDLEPSTDGGNDVGWIAAGEWLNYTVNVSAAGSYVVTFRVASLGQGGTFHLEMNGVNVSGAITIPDTGSWQNWQSVGQTVTLQAGQQKARLVADSGGPAGPVGNINSIQFAPSAVMTPYSGTPAPIPGVI
;
A
#
# COMPACT_ATOMS: atom_id res chain seq x y z
N MET A 1 -12.25 -34.64 -58.77
CA MET A 1 -12.39 -35.33 -57.46
C MET A 1 -11.09 -35.12 -56.71
N ARG A 2 -10.93 -34.53 -55.52
CA ARG A 2 -11.76 -34.25 -54.32
C ARG A 2 -11.17 -32.98 -53.64
N ARG A 3 -11.99 -31.98 -53.34
CA ARG A 3 -12.46 -31.48 -52.01
C ARG A 3 -11.40 -30.76 -51.14
N PHE A 4 -11.67 -29.46 -50.94
CA PHE A 4 -11.18 -28.60 -49.86
C PHE A 4 -11.71 -29.04 -48.48
N GLY A 5 -10.91 -28.82 -47.43
CA GLY A 5 -11.35 -28.90 -46.03
C GLY A 5 -10.55 -27.93 -45.16
N LEU A 6 -11.25 -26.94 -44.59
CA LEU A 6 -10.79 -26.01 -43.55
C LEU A 6 -10.65 -26.75 -42.20
N GLY A 7 -9.77 -26.26 -41.31
CA GLY A 7 -9.79 -26.63 -39.89
C GLY A 7 -8.68 -25.97 -39.06
N LEU A 8 -9.02 -24.88 -38.36
CA LEU A 8 -8.27 -24.30 -37.23
C LEU A 8 -8.31 -25.24 -36.01
N ALA A 9 -7.27 -25.23 -35.17
CA ALA A 9 -7.37 -24.99 -33.72
C ALA A 9 -6.00 -25.05 -33.03
N GLY A 10 -5.65 -23.97 -32.33
CA GLY A 10 -4.50 -23.88 -31.43
C GLY A 10 -4.72 -24.68 -30.14
N ARG A 11 -3.63 -25.24 -29.62
CA ARG A 11 -3.63 -25.95 -28.33
C ARG A 11 -3.53 -24.95 -27.19
N HIS A 12 -4.60 -24.91 -26.40
CA HIS A 12 -4.68 -24.29 -25.09
C HIS A 12 -3.78 -25.05 -24.10
N VAL A 13 -2.99 -24.30 -23.34
CA VAL A 13 -2.39 -24.78 -22.08
C VAL A 13 -3.49 -24.75 -21.02
N LEU A 14 -3.67 -25.88 -20.37
CA LEU A 14 -4.69 -26.16 -19.36
C LEU A 14 -4.40 -25.32 -18.10
N VAL A 15 -5.22 -24.30 -17.83
CA VAL A 15 -5.39 -23.74 -16.50
C VAL A 15 -6.67 -24.35 -15.96
N ALA A 16 -6.59 -25.04 -14.81
CA ALA A 16 -7.77 -25.54 -14.12
C ALA A 16 -8.66 -24.34 -13.75
N ALA A 17 -9.78 -24.24 -14.44
CA ALA A 17 -10.84 -23.30 -14.11
C ALA A 17 -11.76 -23.99 -13.10
N ASP A 18 -11.85 -23.45 -11.89
CA ASP A 18 -13.03 -23.68 -11.06
C ASP A 18 -14.26 -23.11 -11.78
N HIS A 19 -15.37 -23.84 -11.70
CA HIS A 19 -16.53 -23.79 -12.61
C HIS A 19 -17.41 -22.53 -12.56
N ASP A 20 -16.92 -21.41 -12.02
CA ASP A 20 -17.63 -20.13 -12.05
C ASP A 20 -16.63 -19.04 -12.41
N GLY A 21 -16.72 -18.51 -13.63
CA GLY A 21 -15.79 -17.55 -14.25
C GLY A 21 -15.72 -16.17 -13.59
N SER A 22 -15.90 -16.08 -12.26
CA SER A 22 -15.65 -14.90 -11.46
C SER A 22 -14.14 -14.79 -11.20
N ILE A 23 -13.46 -13.90 -11.92
CA ILE A 23 -12.21 -13.32 -11.41
C ILE A 23 -12.60 -12.62 -10.11
N ARG A 24 -12.30 -13.24 -8.96
CA ARG A 24 -12.46 -12.59 -7.67
C ARG A 24 -11.48 -11.41 -7.66
N ARG A 25 -11.98 -10.22 -8.00
CA ARG A 25 -11.36 -8.99 -7.55
C ARG A 25 -11.43 -9.06 -6.03
N GLU A 26 -10.37 -9.55 -5.40
CA GLU A 26 -10.28 -9.65 -3.95
C GLU A 26 -10.34 -8.23 -3.40
N ARG A 27 -11.55 -7.80 -3.07
CA ARG A 27 -11.80 -6.55 -2.37
C ARG A 27 -11.09 -6.64 -1.03
N CYS A 28 -10.23 -5.68 -0.73
CA CYS A 28 -9.67 -5.50 0.60
C CYS A 28 -10.79 -4.92 1.48
N ALA A 29 -11.68 -5.78 2.00
CA ALA A 29 -12.79 -5.30 2.81
C ALA A 29 -12.28 -4.88 4.20
N TYR A 30 -12.35 -3.59 4.50
CA TYR A 30 -12.18 -3.05 5.85
C TYR A 30 -13.54 -3.03 6.57
N ASP A 31 -13.63 -3.64 7.76
CA ASP A 31 -14.81 -3.53 8.62
C ASP A 31 -14.58 -2.49 9.73
N PRO A 32 -15.16 -1.28 9.63
CA PRO A 32 -14.98 -0.25 10.65
C PRO A 32 -15.61 -0.62 12.00
N ARG A 33 -16.53 -1.60 12.06
CA ARG A 33 -17.25 -2.00 13.28
C ARG A 33 -16.40 -2.89 14.20
N ALA A 34 -15.33 -3.48 13.69
CA ALA A 34 -14.42 -4.31 14.48
C ALA A 34 -13.61 -3.49 15.49
N ASN A 35 -13.39 -2.18 15.24
CA ASN A 35 -12.57 -1.32 16.10
C ASN A 35 -13.37 -0.47 17.10
N ALA A 36 -14.71 -0.49 17.03
CA ALA A 36 -15.57 0.43 17.80
C ALA A 36 -15.98 -0.08 19.19
N ARG A 37 -15.41 -1.17 19.73
CA ARG A 37 -15.82 -1.73 21.03
C ARG A 37 -14.71 -1.64 22.09
N GLY A 38 -14.57 -0.47 22.70
CA GLY A 38 -13.77 -0.29 23.90
C GLY A 38 -14.35 0.81 24.80
N ARG A 39 -14.77 0.41 26.02
CA ARG A 39 -15.17 1.23 27.20
C ARG A 39 -16.66 1.61 27.32
N GLY A 40 -17.40 0.73 28.00
CA GLY A 40 -18.61 1.05 28.76
C GLY A 40 -18.57 0.36 30.14
N PRO A 41 -19.18 0.91 31.22
CA PRO A 41 -18.97 0.46 32.59
C PRO A 41 -19.69 -0.86 32.88
N ARG A 42 -19.05 -1.75 33.66
CA ARG A 42 -19.65 -3.01 34.13
C ARG A 42 -20.65 -2.74 35.26
N GLY A 43 -21.90 -3.17 35.07
CA GLY A 43 -22.94 -3.25 36.09
C GLY A 43 -23.45 -4.70 36.22
N SER A 44 -23.63 -5.15 37.46
CA SER A 44 -23.77 -6.53 37.94
C SER A 44 -25.21 -7.06 38.14
N ASN A 45 -25.35 -8.40 38.21
CA ASN A 45 -26.46 -9.27 38.74
C ASN A 45 -27.59 -9.60 37.75
N ARG A 46 -28.18 -10.82 37.60
CA ARG A 46 -28.36 -12.05 38.44
C ARG A 46 -28.90 -13.25 37.54
N PRO A 47 -29.37 -14.42 38.03
CA PRO A 47 -28.79 -15.78 37.83
C PRO A 47 -29.57 -16.77 36.90
N GLU A 48 -28.96 -17.95 36.69
CA GLU A 48 -29.35 -19.12 35.86
C GLU A 48 -30.73 -19.77 36.10
N ARG A 49 -31.30 -20.36 35.02
CA ARG A 49 -32.25 -21.50 35.07
C ARG A 49 -32.09 -22.41 33.84
N LEU A 50 -32.05 -23.73 34.09
CA LEU A 50 -31.72 -24.84 33.18
C LEU A 50 -32.85 -25.30 32.22
N ASP A 51 -32.39 -25.81 31.06
CA ASP A 51 -32.88 -26.86 30.13
C ASP A 51 -34.16 -26.72 29.29
N VAL A 52 -34.02 -26.75 27.94
CA VAL A 52 -34.46 -27.82 26.99
C VAL A 52 -33.67 -27.69 25.66
N PRO A 53 -33.18 -28.79 25.02
CA PRO A 53 -32.55 -28.76 23.69
C PRO A 53 -33.51 -29.24 22.58
N ASP A 54 -33.58 -28.53 21.45
CA ASP A 54 -33.45 -29.05 20.08
C ASP A 54 -33.63 -27.91 19.04
N ASP A 55 -33.18 -28.20 17.83
CA ASP A 55 -33.47 -27.56 16.55
C ASP A 55 -32.50 -26.49 16.02
N ARG A 56 -31.44 -27.04 15.40
CA ARG A 56 -31.19 -26.89 13.95
C ARG A 56 -31.57 -25.52 13.36
N ALA A 57 -30.65 -24.56 13.48
CA ALA A 57 -30.26 -23.65 12.41
C ALA A 57 -29.39 -22.52 12.98
N ARG A 58 -28.10 -22.78 13.25
CA ARG A 58 -27.11 -21.70 13.31
C ARG A 58 -25.83 -22.17 12.65
N SER A 59 -25.67 -21.63 11.44
CA SER A 59 -24.43 -21.45 10.69
C SER A 59 -23.19 -21.63 11.56
N ILE A 60 -22.43 -22.67 11.27
CA ILE A 60 -20.99 -22.74 11.51
C ILE A 60 -20.30 -21.65 10.68
N ASP A 61 -20.52 -20.39 11.07
CA ASP A 61 -19.63 -19.27 10.75
C ASP A 61 -19.34 -18.53 12.06
N GLU A 62 -18.92 -19.30 13.06
CA GLU A 62 -18.34 -18.77 14.27
C GLU A 62 -16.81 -18.75 14.12
N ARG A 63 -16.21 -17.59 14.43
CA ARG A 63 -14.80 -17.41 14.89
C ARG A 63 -13.72 -17.25 13.81
N ARG A 64 -13.78 -16.16 13.05
CA ARG A 64 -12.59 -15.30 12.94
C ARG A 64 -12.77 -14.12 13.86
N HIS A 65 -12.14 -14.23 15.03
CA HIS A 65 -11.90 -13.10 15.91
C HIS A 65 -11.37 -11.94 15.08
N GLY A 66 -12.11 -10.83 15.10
CA GLY A 66 -11.77 -9.59 14.42
C GLY A 66 -10.47 -9.02 14.96
N ARG A 67 -9.34 -9.52 14.44
CA ARG A 67 -8.20 -8.64 14.23
C ARG A 67 -8.71 -7.57 13.27
N SER A 68 -8.67 -6.32 13.68
CA SER A 68 -8.75 -5.18 12.77
C SER A 68 -7.78 -5.46 11.63
N GLN A 69 -8.28 -5.90 10.48
CA GLN A 69 -7.45 -6.16 9.31
C GLN A 69 -7.26 -4.85 8.58
N ALA A 70 -6.05 -4.59 8.10
CA ALA A 70 -5.81 -3.51 7.17
C ALA A 70 -6.60 -3.78 5.88
N GLY A 71 -7.21 -2.74 5.31
CA GLY A 71 -7.89 -2.82 4.03
C GLY A 71 -7.63 -1.58 3.19
N CYS A 72 -7.53 -1.75 1.88
CA CYS A 72 -7.36 -0.68 0.92
C CYS A 72 -8.35 0.48 1.14
N ILE A 73 -7.89 1.73 1.11
CA ILE A 73 -8.75 2.91 1.37
C ILE A 73 -9.93 2.99 0.40
N SER A 74 -9.69 2.67 -0.87
CA SER A 74 -10.67 2.66 -1.95
C SER A 74 -11.44 1.33 -2.07
N GLY A 75 -11.17 0.37 -1.18
CA GLY A 75 -11.72 -1.00 -1.24
C GLY A 75 -11.07 -1.91 -2.29
N SER A 76 -10.04 -1.46 -2.99
CA SER A 76 -9.23 -2.27 -3.92
C SER A 76 -7.75 -1.84 -3.90
N PRO A 77 -6.80 -2.76 -4.20
CA PRO A 77 -5.38 -2.42 -4.19
C PRO A 77 -5.05 -1.31 -5.19
N ALA A 78 -4.13 -0.41 -4.83
CA ALA A 78 -3.64 0.60 -5.75
C ALA A 78 -2.81 -0.05 -6.87
N SER A 79 -3.04 0.36 -8.13
CA SER A 79 -2.33 -0.21 -9.28
C SER A 79 -0.90 0.32 -9.36
N ILE A 80 0.05 -0.59 -9.61
CA ILE A 80 1.43 -0.27 -10.00
C ILE A 80 1.65 -0.83 -11.41
N PRO A 81 2.08 -0.03 -12.40
CA PRO A 81 2.44 1.38 -12.30
C PRO A 81 1.24 2.31 -12.05
N GLY A 82 1.51 3.46 -11.45
CA GLY A 82 0.49 4.41 -11.00
C GLY A 82 1.03 5.35 -9.91
N THR A 83 0.17 6.25 -9.45
CA THR A 83 0.47 7.15 -8.32
C THR A 83 -0.42 6.80 -7.15
N ILE A 84 0.18 6.73 -5.96
CA ILE A 84 -0.47 6.56 -4.66
C ILE A 84 -0.31 7.88 -3.92
N LEU A 85 -1.41 8.44 -3.44
CA LEU A 85 -1.37 9.63 -2.59
C LEU A 85 -0.98 9.22 -1.17
N ALA A 86 -0.11 9.98 -0.50
CA ALA A 86 0.41 9.59 0.81
C ALA A 86 -0.69 9.51 1.87
N GLN A 87 -1.68 10.40 1.79
CA GLN A 87 -2.87 10.43 2.65
C GLN A 87 -3.79 9.20 2.48
N ASP A 88 -3.62 8.45 1.39
CA ASP A 88 -4.44 7.29 1.00
C ASP A 88 -3.85 5.96 1.52
N PHE A 89 -3.15 6.00 2.65
CA PHE A 89 -2.72 4.79 3.37
C PHE A 89 -3.92 3.91 3.73
N ASP A 90 -3.68 2.61 3.88
CA ASP A 90 -4.73 1.62 4.12
C ASP A 90 -5.62 2.02 5.32
N ASN A 91 -6.88 1.61 5.28
CA ASN A 91 -7.74 1.63 6.44
C ASN A 91 -7.26 0.59 7.45
N GLY A 92 -7.17 1.02 8.70
CA GLY A 92 -6.73 0.24 9.85
C GLY A 92 -6.44 1.21 10.99
N GLY A 93 -6.35 0.69 12.20
CA GLY A 93 -5.87 1.50 13.32
C GLY A 93 -4.35 1.54 13.39
N GLU A 94 -3.88 2.23 14.41
CA GLU A 94 -2.53 2.15 14.94
C GLU A 94 -2.04 0.69 15.02
N SER A 95 -0.79 0.47 14.62
CA SER A 95 -0.10 -0.82 14.54
C SER A 95 -0.71 -1.84 13.57
N VAL A 96 -1.68 -1.43 12.74
CA VAL A 96 -2.32 -2.26 11.71
C VAL A 96 -2.06 -1.71 10.31
N ALA A 97 -2.50 -0.48 10.05
CA ALA A 97 -2.33 0.18 8.75
C ALA A 97 -1.30 1.30 8.77
N TYR A 98 -1.02 1.85 9.95
CA TYR A 98 0.03 2.82 10.18
C TYR A 98 0.60 2.66 11.59
N HIS A 99 1.73 3.31 11.86
CA HIS A 99 2.18 3.65 13.20
C HIS A 99 2.47 5.14 13.25
N ASP A 100 1.81 5.84 14.17
CA ASP A 100 2.08 7.23 14.52
C ASP A 100 2.58 7.31 15.97
N THR A 101 3.55 8.19 16.24
CA THR A 101 4.13 8.33 17.58
C THR A 101 3.25 9.17 18.51
N THR A 102 2.27 9.88 17.96
CA THR A 102 1.36 10.75 18.69
C THR A 102 -0.11 10.38 18.45
N PRO A 103 -0.97 10.50 19.47
CA PRO A 103 -2.39 10.28 19.27
C PRO A 103 -3.06 11.50 18.61
N GLY A 104 -3.87 11.23 17.58
CA GLY A 104 -4.66 12.21 16.86
C GLY A 104 -3.89 12.97 15.77
N ASN A 105 -4.58 13.21 14.66
CA ASN A 105 -4.08 13.99 13.52
C ASN A 105 -3.95 15.49 13.86
N SER A 106 -2.72 15.94 14.06
CA SER A 106 -2.28 17.31 14.36
C SER A 106 -2.65 18.31 13.27
N GLY A 107 -2.62 17.90 12.00
CA GLY A 107 -3.03 18.74 10.87
C GLY A 107 -4.56 18.84 10.70
N GLY A 108 -5.32 17.93 11.33
CA GLY A 108 -6.77 17.97 11.41
C GLY A 108 -7.51 17.80 10.08
N ALA A 109 -6.82 17.36 9.02
CA ALA A 109 -7.40 17.24 7.67
C ALA A 109 -7.68 15.79 7.26
N TYR A 110 -8.60 15.64 6.29
CA TYR A 110 -8.94 14.41 5.56
C TYR A 110 -9.49 13.23 6.38
N ARG A 111 -8.77 12.74 7.40
CA ARG A 111 -9.09 11.53 8.16
C ARG A 111 -8.95 11.75 9.67
N SER A 112 -9.91 11.22 10.42
CA SER A 112 -9.86 11.13 11.88
C SER A 112 -9.08 9.90 12.35
N THR A 113 -7.80 9.86 12.00
CA THR A 113 -6.80 8.86 12.42
C THR A 113 -5.72 9.53 13.27
N ASP A 114 -4.70 8.79 13.69
CA ASP A 114 -3.53 9.39 14.35
C ASP A 114 -2.56 10.02 13.35
N VAL A 115 -2.44 9.48 12.12
CA VAL A 115 -1.59 10.06 11.06
C VAL A 115 -1.88 11.55 10.83
N ASP A 116 -0.84 12.36 10.91
CA ASP A 116 -0.86 13.81 10.73
C ASP A 116 -1.01 14.22 9.25
N LEU A 117 -2.12 14.87 8.92
CA LEU A 117 -2.52 15.24 7.56
C LEU A 117 -2.92 16.72 7.50
N GLU A 118 -2.38 17.44 6.53
CA GLU A 118 -2.72 18.84 6.24
C GLU A 118 -3.06 19.06 4.76
N PRO A 119 -3.78 20.14 4.40
CA PRO A 119 -4.00 20.50 3.00
C PRO A 119 -2.69 20.84 2.30
N SER A 120 -2.47 20.25 1.12
CA SER A 120 -1.25 20.46 0.34
C SER A 120 -1.40 21.57 -0.70
N THR A 121 -0.37 22.39 -0.87
CA THR A 121 -0.26 23.35 -1.98
C THR A 121 -0.03 22.68 -3.34
N ASP A 122 0.44 21.44 -3.37
CA ASP A 122 0.59 20.59 -4.56
C ASP A 122 -0.73 19.87 -4.94
N GLY A 123 -1.80 20.13 -4.17
CA GLY A 123 -3.13 19.56 -4.33
C GLY A 123 -3.43 18.42 -3.36
N GLY A 124 -4.70 18.30 -2.98
CA GLY A 124 -5.15 17.28 -2.01
C GLY A 124 -4.65 17.58 -0.60
N ASN A 125 -4.16 16.53 0.07
CA ASN A 125 -3.53 16.62 1.38
C ASN A 125 -2.13 15.99 1.29
N ASP A 126 -1.27 16.28 2.24
CA ASP A 126 0.00 15.60 2.43
C ASP A 126 0.13 15.06 3.86
N VAL A 127 1.07 14.15 4.05
CA VAL A 127 1.46 13.67 5.38
C VAL A 127 2.59 14.55 5.86
N GLY A 128 2.40 15.19 7.01
CA GLY A 128 3.38 16.03 7.69
C GLY A 128 3.74 15.49 9.06
N TRP A 129 4.49 16.26 9.85
CA TRP A 129 4.89 15.93 11.23
C TRP A 129 5.56 14.56 11.45
N ILE A 130 5.99 13.92 10.36
CA ILE A 130 6.50 12.55 10.36
C ILE A 130 7.70 12.41 11.30
N ALA A 131 7.56 11.61 12.35
CA ALA A 131 8.63 11.30 13.29
C ALA A 131 9.39 10.03 12.90
N ALA A 132 10.65 9.93 13.33
CA ALA A 132 11.42 8.71 13.15
C ALA A 132 10.76 7.51 13.86
N GLY A 133 10.66 6.38 13.15
CA GLY A 133 10.00 5.16 13.62
C GLY A 133 8.57 4.98 13.10
N GLU A 134 7.93 6.02 12.57
CA GLU A 134 6.57 5.96 12.00
C GLU A 134 6.54 5.21 10.67
N TRP A 135 5.36 4.69 10.31
CA TRP A 135 5.18 4.01 9.03
C TRP A 135 3.75 4.02 8.53
N LEU A 136 3.60 3.94 7.20
CA LEU A 136 2.31 3.89 6.50
C LEU A 136 2.27 2.67 5.56
N ASN A 137 1.23 1.84 5.65
CA ASN A 137 1.00 0.73 4.73
C ASN A 137 0.06 1.14 3.60
N TYR A 138 0.36 0.62 2.41
CA TYR A 138 -0.45 0.71 1.21
C TYR A 138 -0.55 -0.69 0.60
N THR A 139 -1.77 -1.17 0.41
CA THR A 139 -1.99 -2.40 -0.34
C THR A 139 -2.01 -2.09 -1.83
N VAL A 140 -1.08 -2.69 -2.57
CA VAL A 140 -0.84 -2.40 -3.99
C VAL A 140 -0.95 -3.67 -4.82
N ASN A 141 -1.19 -3.53 -6.12
CA ASN A 141 -1.12 -4.62 -7.08
C ASN A 141 -0.19 -4.24 -8.24
N VAL A 142 0.96 -4.91 -8.30
CA VAL A 142 1.97 -4.72 -9.34
C VAL A 142 1.58 -5.52 -10.58
N SER A 143 1.35 -4.84 -11.70
CA SER A 143 0.83 -5.46 -12.92
C SER A 143 1.82 -6.44 -13.56
N ALA A 144 3.13 -6.19 -13.43
CA ALA A 144 4.19 -7.03 -13.98
C ALA A 144 5.44 -6.97 -13.10
N ALA A 145 6.17 -8.09 -12.99
CA ALA A 145 7.46 -8.08 -12.30
C ALA A 145 8.48 -7.28 -13.14
N GLY A 146 9.37 -6.55 -12.48
CA GLY A 146 10.39 -5.78 -13.19
C GLY A 146 11.04 -4.68 -12.37
N SER A 147 11.88 -3.89 -13.04
CA SER A 147 12.47 -2.68 -12.48
C SER A 147 11.48 -1.52 -12.60
N TYR A 148 11.33 -0.75 -11.53
CA TYR A 148 10.49 0.44 -11.46
C TYR A 148 11.32 1.60 -10.92
N VAL A 149 11.12 2.79 -11.50
CA VAL A 149 11.51 4.04 -10.85
C VAL A 149 10.36 4.44 -9.94
N VAL A 150 10.65 4.52 -8.64
CA VAL A 150 9.74 5.04 -7.63
C VAL A 150 10.12 6.47 -7.32
N THR A 151 9.17 7.39 -7.46
CA THR A 151 9.36 8.81 -7.25
C THR A 151 8.47 9.28 -6.11
N PHE A 152 9.07 9.92 -5.10
CA PHE A 152 8.37 10.50 -3.96
C PHE A 152 8.29 12.01 -4.13
N ARG A 153 7.09 12.57 -3.92
CA ARG A 153 6.87 14.01 -3.90
C ARG A 153 7.01 14.50 -2.46
N VAL A 154 8.06 15.26 -2.17
CA VAL A 154 8.52 15.58 -0.81
C VAL A 154 8.78 17.07 -0.61
N ALA A 155 8.70 17.53 0.63
CA ALA A 155 9.02 18.90 1.03
C ALA A 155 9.66 18.95 2.43
N SER A 156 10.53 19.92 2.68
CA SER A 156 11.12 20.18 4.00
C SER A 156 11.63 21.62 4.11
N LEU A 157 11.52 22.21 5.30
CA LEU A 157 12.19 23.47 5.64
C LEU A 157 13.54 23.16 6.30
N GLY A 158 14.62 23.24 5.53
CA GLY A 158 15.93 22.74 5.94
C GLY A 158 16.15 21.30 5.48
N GLN A 159 17.35 20.77 5.74
CA GLN A 159 17.67 19.39 5.39
C GLN A 159 16.68 18.42 6.05
N GLY A 160 15.94 17.66 5.24
CA GLY A 160 15.04 16.64 5.74
C GLY A 160 15.77 15.43 6.30
N GLY A 161 14.99 14.53 6.89
CA GLY A 161 15.42 13.24 7.39
C GLY A 161 15.54 12.18 6.29
N THR A 162 15.49 10.92 6.72
CA THR A 162 15.55 9.76 5.82
C THR A 162 14.35 8.84 6.02
N PHE A 163 13.96 8.18 4.94
CA PHE A 163 12.91 7.17 4.92
C PHE A 163 13.27 6.08 3.90
N HIS A 164 12.55 4.97 3.92
CA HIS A 164 12.65 3.96 2.88
C HIS A 164 11.29 3.35 2.53
N LEU A 165 11.26 2.67 1.39
CA LEU A 165 10.15 1.87 0.93
C LEU A 165 10.47 0.40 1.11
N GLU A 166 9.54 -0.31 1.73
CA GLU A 166 9.53 -1.75 1.76
C GLU A 166 8.41 -2.33 0.91
N MET A 167 8.64 -3.55 0.41
CA MET A 167 7.66 -4.37 -0.26
C MET A 167 7.57 -5.71 0.47
N ASN A 168 6.40 -6.03 1.02
CA ASN A 168 6.17 -7.22 1.83
C ASN A 168 7.15 -7.36 3.01
N GLY A 169 7.54 -6.25 3.62
CA GLY A 169 8.47 -6.22 4.76
C GLY A 169 9.96 -6.26 4.39
N VAL A 170 10.29 -6.22 3.10
CA VAL A 170 11.67 -6.14 2.61
C VAL A 170 11.97 -4.73 2.15
N ASN A 171 12.98 -4.07 2.72
CA ASN A 171 13.47 -2.78 2.23
C ASN A 171 14.01 -2.93 0.80
N VAL A 172 13.33 -2.28 -0.17
CA VAL A 172 13.66 -2.36 -1.60
C VAL A 172 14.35 -1.11 -2.14
N SER A 173 14.27 0.02 -1.43
CA SER A 173 14.82 1.29 -1.89
C SER A 173 16.18 1.62 -1.27
N GLY A 174 16.51 1.06 -0.11
CA GLY A 174 17.49 1.67 0.79
C GLY A 174 16.99 3.01 1.33
N ALA A 175 17.84 3.68 2.13
CA ALA A 175 17.52 4.99 2.69
C ALA A 175 17.47 6.07 1.58
N ILE A 176 16.41 6.87 1.60
CA ILE A 176 16.16 8.03 0.75
C ILE A 176 16.16 9.26 1.64
N THR A 177 16.96 10.25 1.28
CA THR A 177 17.04 11.53 1.99
C THR A 177 16.08 12.54 1.38
N ILE A 178 15.28 13.23 2.20
CA ILE A 178 14.49 14.39 1.76
C ILE A 178 15.41 15.61 1.70
N PRO A 179 15.57 16.28 0.54
CA PRO A 179 16.40 17.47 0.44
C PRO A 179 15.75 18.67 1.14
N ASP A 180 16.56 19.70 1.41
CA ASP A 180 16.02 21.02 1.76
C ASP A 180 15.29 21.62 0.55
N THR A 181 13.97 21.78 0.67
CA THR A 181 13.16 22.43 -0.36
C THR A 181 12.83 23.88 -0.01
N GLY A 182 13.29 24.38 1.15
CA GLY A 182 13.11 25.76 1.60
C GLY A 182 11.74 26.07 2.21
N SER A 183 10.81 25.11 2.27
CA SER A 183 9.49 25.25 2.91
C SER A 183 8.80 23.89 3.02
N TRP A 184 7.99 23.69 4.07
CA TRP A 184 7.14 22.51 4.26
C TRP A 184 6.13 22.27 3.13
N GLN A 185 5.86 23.29 2.33
CA GLN A 185 4.90 23.25 1.22
C GLN A 185 5.55 23.64 -0.12
N ASN A 186 6.88 23.60 -0.22
CA ASN A 186 7.60 23.70 -1.51
C ASN A 186 8.09 22.32 -1.93
N TRP A 187 7.61 21.83 -3.06
CA TRP A 187 7.64 20.41 -3.39
C TRP A 187 8.69 20.05 -4.43
N GLN A 188 9.48 19.02 -4.15
CA GLN A 188 10.44 18.41 -5.05
C GLN A 188 10.19 16.91 -5.19
N SER A 189 10.75 16.31 -6.23
CA SER A 189 10.63 14.88 -6.48
C SER A 189 11.97 14.18 -6.29
N VAL A 190 12.00 13.14 -5.47
CA VAL A 190 13.18 12.27 -5.28
C VAL A 190 12.88 10.87 -5.78
N GLY A 191 13.79 10.29 -6.54
CA GLY A 191 13.57 9.02 -7.24
C GLY A 191 14.55 7.93 -6.82
N GLN A 192 14.10 6.68 -6.81
CA GLN A 192 14.94 5.49 -6.61
C GLN A 192 14.48 4.34 -7.50
N THR A 193 15.43 3.57 -8.03
CA THR A 193 15.12 2.37 -8.82
C THR A 193 14.98 1.16 -7.88
N VAL A 194 13.87 0.42 -8.01
CA VAL A 194 13.57 -0.78 -7.22
C VAL A 194 13.16 -1.93 -8.12
N THR A 195 13.32 -3.18 -7.66
CA THR A 195 12.81 -4.37 -8.36
C THR A 195 11.56 -4.90 -7.65
N LEU A 196 10.46 -5.05 -8.37
CA LEU A 196 9.17 -5.49 -7.85
C LEU A 196 8.76 -6.83 -8.45
N GLN A 197 8.09 -7.66 -7.64
CA GLN A 197 7.38 -8.86 -8.10
C GLN A 197 5.98 -8.50 -8.60
N ALA A 198 5.42 -9.28 -9.52
CA ALA A 198 4.03 -9.11 -9.94
C ALA A 198 3.05 -9.52 -8.82
N GLY A 199 1.84 -8.97 -8.86
CA GLY A 199 0.74 -9.32 -7.98
C GLY A 199 0.56 -8.38 -6.79
N GLN A 200 -0.34 -8.76 -5.88
CA GLN A 200 -0.66 -7.98 -4.69
C GLN A 200 0.52 -7.97 -3.72
N GLN A 201 0.88 -6.79 -3.23
CA GLN A 201 1.93 -6.60 -2.25
C GLN A 201 1.51 -5.55 -1.22
N LYS A 202 2.18 -5.57 -0.06
CA LYS A 202 2.11 -4.50 0.92
C LYS A 202 3.33 -3.59 0.73
N ALA A 203 3.09 -2.40 0.20
CA ALA A 203 4.07 -1.33 0.20
C ALA A 203 4.05 -0.65 1.58
N ARG A 204 5.20 -0.47 2.21
CA ARG A 204 5.32 0.22 3.50
C ARG A 204 6.34 1.34 3.40
N LEU A 205 5.91 2.56 3.67
CA LEU A 205 6.78 3.71 3.82
C LEU A 205 7.22 3.78 5.29
N VAL A 206 8.52 3.79 5.55
CA VAL A 206 9.09 3.78 6.91
C VAL A 206 9.95 5.02 7.11
N ALA A 207 9.68 5.78 8.16
CA ALA A 207 10.47 6.92 8.59
C ALA A 207 11.68 6.45 9.40
N ASP A 208 12.90 6.63 8.87
CA ASP A 208 14.12 6.11 9.48
C ASP A 208 14.72 7.07 10.50
N SER A 209 14.85 8.34 10.13
CA SER A 209 15.47 9.37 10.97
C SER A 209 14.90 10.74 10.67
N GLY A 210 14.72 11.56 11.71
CA GLY A 210 14.39 12.98 11.55
C GLY A 210 15.52 13.81 10.96
N GLY A 211 15.20 14.96 10.36
CA GLY A 211 16.16 15.98 9.96
C GLY A 211 16.56 16.89 11.14
N PRO A 212 17.47 17.87 10.95
CA PRO A 212 17.83 18.83 11.99
C PRO A 212 16.66 19.67 12.53
N ALA A 213 15.59 19.82 11.75
CA ALA A 213 14.35 20.49 12.16
C ALA A 213 13.44 19.62 13.04
N GLY A 214 13.77 18.34 13.23
CA GLY A 214 13.00 17.37 14.02
C GLY A 214 12.31 16.31 13.15
N PRO A 215 11.27 16.66 12.37
CA PRO A 215 10.57 15.72 11.50
C PRO A 215 11.43 15.20 10.33
N VAL A 216 10.96 14.13 9.68
CA VAL A 216 11.55 13.61 8.45
C VAL A 216 11.33 14.59 7.28
N GLY A 217 10.13 15.15 7.15
CA GLY A 217 9.70 15.95 6.00
C GLY A 217 8.23 15.68 5.72
N ASN A 218 7.66 16.43 4.78
CA ASN A 218 6.31 16.16 4.27
C ASN A 218 6.39 15.28 3.03
N ILE A 219 5.40 14.39 2.86
CA ILE A 219 5.30 13.48 1.71
C ILE A 219 3.89 13.56 1.14
N ASN A 220 3.77 13.89 -0.14
CA ASN A 220 2.50 14.05 -0.82
C ASN A 220 2.09 12.80 -1.62
N SER A 221 3.02 12.19 -2.36
CA SER A 221 2.70 11.04 -3.20
C SER A 221 3.89 10.13 -3.50
N ILE A 222 3.57 8.91 -3.89
CA ILE A 222 4.49 7.85 -4.33
C ILE A 222 4.07 7.44 -5.75
N GLN A 223 4.91 7.72 -6.74
CA GLN A 223 4.67 7.32 -8.12
C GLN A 223 5.56 6.15 -8.50
N PHE A 224 4.98 5.13 -9.12
CA PHE A 224 5.70 3.99 -9.67
C PHE A 224 5.58 4.00 -11.20
N ALA A 225 6.71 4.11 -11.88
CA ALA A 225 6.79 3.98 -13.33
C ALA A 225 7.73 2.81 -13.69
N PRO A 226 7.43 1.98 -14.71
CA PRO A 226 8.37 0.97 -15.16
C PRO A 226 9.68 1.65 -15.58
N SER A 227 10.82 1.14 -15.11
CA SER A 227 12.10 1.60 -15.63
C SER A 227 12.18 1.25 -17.10
N ALA A 228 12.57 2.20 -17.95
CA ALA A 228 12.81 1.92 -19.35
C ALA A 228 13.85 0.79 -19.46
N VAL A 229 13.49 -0.30 -20.13
CA VAL A 229 14.48 -1.32 -20.48
C VAL A 229 15.40 -0.68 -21.50
N MET A 230 16.69 -0.49 -21.15
CA MET A 230 17.66 -0.09 -22.15
C MET A 230 17.78 -1.22 -23.16
N THR A 231 17.21 -1.05 -24.34
CA THR A 231 17.54 -1.90 -25.48
C THR A 231 18.83 -1.39 -26.11
N PRO A 232 19.69 -2.26 -26.63
CA PRO A 232 20.77 -1.84 -27.52
C PRO A 232 20.21 -0.94 -28.62
N TYR A 233 21.01 0.01 -29.11
CA TYR A 233 20.59 0.94 -30.18
C TYR A 233 20.03 0.22 -31.43
N SER A 234 20.39 -1.05 -31.63
CA SER A 234 19.92 -1.93 -32.71
C SER A 234 18.92 -3.03 -32.28
N GLY A 235 18.49 -3.05 -31.02
CA GLY A 235 17.66 -4.13 -30.46
C GLY A 235 18.38 -5.48 -30.31
N THR A 236 19.66 -5.58 -30.67
CA THR A 236 20.46 -6.80 -30.58
C THR A 236 21.68 -6.54 -29.70
N PRO A 237 21.90 -7.29 -28.60
CA PRO A 237 23.12 -7.16 -27.80
C PRO A 237 24.36 -7.45 -28.67
N ALA A 238 25.41 -6.64 -28.53
CA ALA A 238 26.67 -6.91 -29.21
C ALA A 238 27.29 -8.20 -28.63
N PRO A 239 27.66 -9.19 -29.46
CA PRO A 239 28.34 -10.40 -28.98
C PRO A 239 29.75 -10.04 -28.49
N ILE A 240 30.15 -10.64 -27.35
CA ILE A 240 31.53 -10.59 -26.85
C ILE A 240 32.10 -12.02 -26.87
N PRO A 241 33.31 -12.28 -27.40
CA PRO A 241 34.28 -11.30 -27.92
C PRO A 241 33.85 -10.64 -29.25
N GLY A 242 33.98 -9.32 -29.34
CA GLY A 242 33.56 -8.49 -30.48
C GLY A 242 33.86 -6.99 -30.29
N VAL A 243 33.65 -6.17 -31.32
CA VAL A 243 33.76 -4.70 -31.25
C VAL A 243 32.35 -4.11 -31.06
N ILE A 244 32.20 -3.22 -30.08
CA ILE A 244 30.98 -2.47 -29.76
C ILE A 244 31.03 -1.11 -30.45
#